data_AF-A0A653E9E8-F1
#
_entry.id   AF-A0A653E9E8-F1
#
_cell.length_a   1.000
_cell.length_b   1.000
_cell.length_c   1.000
_cell.angle_alpha   90.00
_cell.angle_beta   90.00
_cell.angle_gamma   90.00
#
_symmetry.space_group_name_H-M   'P 1'
#
loop_
_entity.id
_entity.type
_entity.pdbx_description
1 polymer ?
#
loop_
_entity_poly.entity_id
_entity_poly.type
_entity_poly.pdbx_seq_one_letter_code
_entity_poly.pdbx_strand_id
1 'polypeptide(L)'
;MTRVLVIGAASLSLALLAGCMSAPALPEHTVTVSGCPVVTPCSLLPAAPQNNGQLSDDSDYLIAAWAECAAQVDMIYSHQQPRADP
;
A
#
# COMPACT_ATOMS: atom_id res chain seq x y z
N MET A 1 -43.10 47.30 -17.87
CA MET A 1 -41.69 46.99 -17.53
C MET A 1 -41.55 45.99 -16.39
N THR A 2 -42.33 46.10 -15.31
CA THR A 2 -42.31 45.19 -14.14
C THR A 2 -42.60 43.72 -14.46
N ARG A 3 -43.53 43.41 -15.39
CA ARG A 3 -43.84 42.02 -15.79
C ARG A 3 -42.70 41.29 -16.51
N VAL A 4 -41.94 41.99 -17.34
CA VAL A 4 -40.79 41.41 -18.07
C VAL A 4 -39.64 41.11 -17.11
N LEU A 5 -39.45 41.97 -16.10
CA LEU A 5 -38.45 41.79 -15.05
C LEU A 5 -38.75 40.55 -14.18
N VAL A 6 -40.02 40.33 -13.83
CA VAL A 6 -40.46 39.17 -13.04
C VAL A 6 -40.29 37.86 -13.81
N ILE A 7 -40.63 37.83 -15.10
CA ILE A 7 -40.46 36.64 -15.95
C ILE A 7 -38.97 36.34 -16.15
N GLY A 8 -38.13 37.37 -16.34
CA GLY A 8 -36.68 37.22 -16.45
C GLY A 8 -36.04 36.67 -15.19
N ALA A 9 -36.42 37.18 -14.02
CA ALA A 9 -35.94 36.70 -12.73
C ALA A 9 -36.36 35.23 -12.49
N ALA A 10 -37.62 34.89 -12.76
CA ALA A 10 -38.12 33.52 -12.65
C ALA A 10 -37.37 32.55 -13.57
N SER A 11 -37.14 32.93 -14.83
CA SER A 11 -36.40 32.12 -15.82
C SER A 11 -34.94 31.89 -15.40
N LEU A 12 -34.28 32.93 -14.88
CA LEU A 12 -32.91 32.81 -14.37
C LEU A 12 -32.80 31.85 -13.18
N SER A 13 -33.79 31.88 -12.27
CA SER A 13 -33.86 30.92 -11.16
C SER A 13 -34.10 29.48 -11.63
N LEU A 14 -34.92 29.23 -12.65
CA LEU A 14 -35.11 27.87 -13.19
C LEU A 14 -33.84 27.34 -13.87
N ALA A 15 -33.07 28.19 -14.57
CA ALA A 15 -31.82 27.80 -15.20
C ALA A 15 -30.73 27.41 -14.18
N LEU A 16 -30.70 28.09 -13.03
CA LEU A 16 -29.76 27.77 -11.94
C LEU A 16 -30.11 26.45 -11.22
N LEU A 17 -31.38 26.03 -11.21
CA LEU A 17 -31.82 24.75 -10.63
C LEU A 17 -31.61 23.54 -11.56
N ALA A 18 -31.36 23.76 -12.86
CA ALA A 18 -31.13 22.68 -13.83
C ALA A 18 -29.78 21.95 -13.64
N GLY A 19 -28.96 22.36 -12.67
CA GLY A 19 -27.65 21.75 -12.38
C GLY A 19 -27.68 20.40 -11.64
N CYS A 20 -28.86 19.90 -11.24
CA CYS A 20 -29.00 18.61 -10.56
C CYS A 20 -29.29 17.47 -11.55
N MET A 21 -28.41 17.25 -12.52
CA MET A 21 -28.36 15.94 -13.18
C MET A 21 -27.51 15.03 -12.30
N SER A 22 -28.02 13.83 -12.00
CA SER A 22 -27.26 12.81 -11.28
C SER A 22 -25.91 12.62 -11.96
N ALA A 23 -24.82 12.99 -11.28
CA ALA A 23 -23.50 12.64 -11.74
C ALA A 23 -23.44 11.11 -11.90
N PRO A 24 -22.77 10.58 -12.95
CA PRO A 24 -22.48 9.16 -13.01
C PRO A 24 -21.87 8.70 -11.68
N ALA A 25 -22.30 7.55 -11.16
CA ALA A 25 -21.72 7.00 -9.95
C ALA A 25 -20.20 6.98 -10.11
N LEU A 26 -19.50 7.66 -9.20
CA LEU A 26 -18.04 7.65 -9.19
C LEU A 26 -17.61 6.18 -9.09
N PRO A 27 -16.64 5.70 -9.89
CA PRO A 27 -16.14 4.34 -9.76
C PRO A 27 -15.79 4.07 -8.29
N GLU A 28 -16.17 2.89 -7.79
CA GLU A 28 -15.90 2.51 -6.41
C GLU A 28 -14.42 2.75 -6.10
N HIS A 29 -14.18 3.55 -5.07
CA HIS A 29 -12.83 3.85 -4.64
C HIS A 29 -12.21 2.55 -4.15
N THR A 30 -11.18 2.06 -4.85
CA THR A 30 -10.46 0.87 -4.43
C THR A 30 -9.76 1.20 -3.12
N VAL A 31 -10.20 0.57 -2.03
CA VAL A 31 -9.54 0.72 -0.73
C VAL A 31 -8.20 0.00 -0.82
N THR A 32 -7.12 0.76 -0.99
CA THR A 32 -5.76 0.23 -0.85
C THR A 32 -5.55 -0.09 0.63
N VAL A 33 -5.71 -1.36 1.00
CA VAL A 33 -5.38 -1.82 2.36
C VAL A 33 -3.86 -1.84 2.45
N SER A 34 -3.28 -0.82 3.08
CA SER A 34 -1.86 -0.81 3.44
C SER A 34 -1.64 -1.76 4.62
N GLY A 35 -1.37 -3.03 4.30
CA GLY A 35 -0.93 -4.02 5.28
C GLY A 35 0.61 -4.13 5.34
N CYS A 36 1.13 -4.77 6.39
CA CYS A 36 2.52 -5.22 6.39
C CYS A 36 2.71 -6.31 5.33
N PRO A 37 3.88 -6.36 4.65
CA PRO A 37 4.19 -7.47 3.74
C PRO A 37 4.15 -8.81 4.50
N VAL A 38 3.81 -9.89 3.79
CA VAL A 38 3.80 -11.24 4.38
C VAL A 38 5.22 -11.59 4.83
N VAL A 39 5.36 -11.97 6.09
CA VAL A 39 6.61 -12.42 6.69
C VAL A 39 6.60 -13.94 6.76
N THR A 40 7.55 -14.58 6.09
CA THR A 40 7.81 -16.02 6.24
C THR A 40 8.98 -16.25 7.20
N PRO A 41 8.93 -17.27 8.06
CA PRO A 41 10.08 -17.63 8.89
C PRO A 41 11.31 -17.94 8.04
N CYS A 42 12.48 -17.50 8.48
CA CYS A 42 13.75 -17.93 7.88
C CYS A 42 13.94 -19.43 8.06
N SER A 43 14.47 -20.10 7.03
CA SER A 43 14.84 -21.51 7.09
C SER A 43 16.25 -21.71 6.55
N LEU A 44 17.03 -22.55 7.22
CA LEU A 44 18.32 -23.01 6.71
C LEU A 44 18.16 -24.40 6.12
N LEU A 45 18.73 -24.62 4.95
CA LEU A 45 18.78 -25.96 4.36
C LEU A 45 19.75 -26.85 5.17
N PRO A 46 19.44 -28.14 5.38
CA PRO A 46 20.38 -29.07 5.97
C PRO A 46 21.65 -29.20 5.11
N ALA A 47 22.82 -29.09 5.73
CA ALA A 47 24.13 -29.29 5.10
C ALA A 47 24.64 -30.72 5.35
N ALA A 48 25.28 -31.32 4.34
CA ALA A 48 25.88 -32.66 4.44
C ALA A 48 27.15 -32.78 3.57
N PRO A 49 28.17 -31.96 3.82
CA PRO A 49 29.34 -31.89 2.97
C PRO A 49 30.15 -33.18 3.05
N GLN A 50 30.62 -33.67 1.89
CA GLN A 50 31.44 -34.89 1.77
C GLN A 50 32.94 -34.58 1.69
N ASN A 51 33.30 -33.32 1.51
CA ASN A 51 34.67 -32.85 1.42
C ASN A 51 34.77 -31.38 1.85
N ASN A 52 36.00 -30.90 2.02
CA ASN A 52 36.26 -29.54 2.50
C ASN A 52 35.79 -28.45 1.51
N GLY A 53 35.76 -28.74 0.21
CA GLY A 53 35.22 -27.81 -0.78
C GLY A 53 33.73 -27.59 -0.55
N GLN A 54 32.97 -28.69 -0.46
CA GLN A 54 31.53 -28.64 -0.15
C GLN A 54 31.25 -28.01 1.22
N LEU A 55 32.12 -28.24 2.22
CA LEU A 55 32.00 -27.58 3.51
C LEU A 55 32.19 -26.06 3.40
N SER A 56 33.13 -25.61 2.56
CA SER A 56 33.35 -24.19 2.29
C SER A 56 32.12 -23.58 1.59
N ASP A 57 31.59 -24.27 0.57
CA ASP A 57 30.40 -23.82 -0.16
C ASP A 57 29.18 -23.74 0.77
N ASP A 58 28.98 -24.75 1.62
CA ASP A 58 27.90 -24.77 2.62
C ASP A 58 28.08 -23.64 3.65
N SER A 59 29.32 -23.30 4.02
CA SER A 59 29.62 -22.17 4.92
C SER A 59 29.28 -20.83 4.28
N ASP A 60 29.62 -20.64 3.00
CA ASP A 60 29.30 -19.42 2.27
C ASP A 60 27.78 -19.26 2.13
N TYR A 61 27.07 -20.35 1.81
CA TYR A 61 25.61 -20.38 1.80
C TYR A 61 25.02 -20.02 3.17
N LEU A 62 25.54 -20.62 4.24
CA LEU A 62 25.07 -20.38 5.60
C LEU A 62 25.19 -18.88 5.95
N ILE A 63 26.34 -18.27 5.68
CA ILE A 63 26.59 -16.85 5.97
C ILE A 63 25.61 -15.95 5.19
N ALA A 64 25.38 -16.24 3.91
CA ALA A 64 24.44 -15.49 3.09
C ALA A 64 22.99 -15.61 3.62
N ALA A 65 22.54 -16.84 3.92
CA ALA A 65 21.20 -17.09 4.45
C ALA A 65 20.97 -16.41 5.81
N TRP A 66 21.99 -16.35 6.66
CA TRP A 66 21.93 -15.59 7.92
C TRP A 66 21.83 -14.08 7.70
N ALA A 67 22.59 -13.54 6.75
CA ALA A 67 22.53 -12.12 6.42
C ALA A 67 21.15 -11.71 5.89
N GLU A 68 20.55 -12.52 5.03
CA GLU A 68 19.18 -12.32 4.54
C GLU A 68 18.16 -12.38 5.67
N CYS A 69 18.29 -13.36 6.56
CA CYS A 69 17.40 -13.49 7.71
C CYS A 69 17.49 -12.28 8.66
N ALA A 70 18.71 -11.82 8.97
CA ALA A 70 18.93 -10.66 9.82
C ALA A 70 18.27 -9.41 9.22
N ALA A 71 18.42 -9.19 7.91
CA ALA A 71 17.78 -8.08 7.21
C ALA A 71 16.24 -8.14 7.30
N GLN A 72 15.65 -9.34 7.24
CA GLN A 72 14.21 -9.51 7.43
C GLN A 72 13.77 -9.16 8.85
N VAL A 73 14.52 -9.59 9.86
CA VAL A 73 14.26 -9.27 11.28
C VAL A 73 14.36 -7.76 11.52
N ASP A 74 15.38 -7.10 10.97
CA ASP A 74 15.56 -5.65 11.10
C ASP A 74 14.40 -4.87 10.48
N MET A 75 13.93 -5.31 9.32
CA MET A 75 12.76 -4.74 8.66
C MET A 75 11.51 -4.87 9.53
N ILE A 76 11.24 -6.06 10.07
CA ILE A 76 10.09 -6.30 10.96
C ILE A 76 10.19 -5.42 12.20
N TYR A 77 11.36 -5.39 12.84
CA TYR A 77 11.61 -4.58 14.02
C TYR A 77 11.33 -3.11 13.74
N SER A 78 11.84 -2.58 12.62
CA SER A 78 11.66 -1.18 12.20
C SER A 78 10.19 -0.84 11.97
N HIS A 79 9.44 -1.74 11.32
CA HIS A 79 7.99 -1.56 11.11
C HIS A 79 7.17 -1.61 12.39
N GLN A 80 7.62 -2.35 13.41
CA GLN A 80 6.93 -2.47 14.69
C GLN A 80 7.26 -1.33 15.67
N GLN A 81 8.25 -0.49 15.37
CA GLN A 81 8.55 0.65 16.22
C GLN A 81 7.36 1.61 16.26
N PRO A 82 7.10 2.26 17.42
CA PRO A 82 6.18 3.36 17.48
C PRO A 82 6.58 4.41 16.45
N ARG A 83 5.61 4.98 15.74
CA ARG A 83 5.89 6.17 14.95
C ARG A 83 6.37 7.25 15.92
N ALA A 84 7.56 7.79 15.69
CA ALA A 84 7.99 8.98 16.40
C ALA A 84 7.07 10.11 15.92
N ASP A 85 6.03 10.40 16.71
CA ASP A 85 5.19 11.58 16.48
C ASP A 85 6.07 12.83 16.70
N PRO A 86 6.05 13.82 15.80
CA PRO A 86 6.70 15.11 16.00
C PRO A 86 6.05 15.93 17.13
#